data_AF-S7X2J5-F1
#
_entry.id   AF-S7X2J5-F1
#
_cell.length_a   1.000
_cell.length_b   1.000
_cell.length_c   1.000
_cell.angle_alpha   90.00
_cell.angle_beta   90.00
_cell.angle_gamma   90.00
#
_symmetry.space_group_name_H-M   'P 1'
#
loop_
_entity.id
_entity.type
_entity.pdbx_description
1 polymer ?
#
loop_
_entity_poly.entity_id
_entity_poly.type
_entity_poly.pdbx_seq_one_letter_code
_entity_poly.pdbx_strand_id
1 'polypeptide(L)' 'MNAEEFHLLNFEDYVLKPETLDYSLYNEVDIVHKLSHQHLHTKFWIIEVASLPKEAILIKTLTNYPSPVLISEFIENFSF' A
#
# COMPACT_ATOMS: atom_id res chain seq x y z
N MET A 1 -1.44 -0.15 -13.14
CA MET A 1 -2.21 -1.31 -12.68
C MET A 1 -3.59 -0.84 -12.26
N ASN A 2 -4.63 -1.33 -12.94
CA ASN A 2 -6.02 -1.07 -12.58
C ASN A 2 -6.57 -2.21 -11.68
N ALA A 3 -7.83 -2.11 -11.24
CA ALA A 3 -8.43 -3.09 -10.32
C ALA A 3 -8.61 -4.48 -10.94
N GLU A 4 -8.83 -4.54 -12.25
CA GLU A 4 -8.93 -5.80 -12.99
C GLU A 4 -7.58 -6.49 -13.11
N GLU A 5 -6.46 -5.77 -13.04
CA GLU A 5 -5.11 -6.34 -13.11
C GLU A 5 -4.56 -6.73 -11.73
N PHE A 6 -5.18 -6.29 -10.64
CA PHE A 6 -4.65 -6.49 -9.27
C PHE A 6 -4.48 -7.98 -8.92
N HIS A 7 -5.38 -8.84 -9.41
CA HIS A 7 -5.33 -10.29 -9.21
C HIS A 7 -4.10 -10.96 -9.85
N LEU A 8 -3.38 -10.28 -10.75
CA LEU A 8 -2.15 -10.79 -11.38
C LEU A 8 -0.93 -10.66 -10.46
N LEU A 9 -1.04 -9.94 -9.34
CA LEU A 9 0.02 -9.89 -8.34
C LEU A 9 0.14 -11.26 -7.65
N ASN A 10 1.27 -11.92 -7.85
CA ASN A 10 1.55 -13.19 -7.18
C ASN A 10 1.93 -12.93 -5.71
N PHE A 11 0.97 -13.12 -4.81
CA PHE A 11 1.21 -13.01 -3.37
C PHE A 11 1.75 -14.31 -2.74
N GLU A 12 1.94 -15.39 -3.51
CA GLU A 12 2.41 -16.68 -2.97
C GLU A 12 3.78 -16.60 -2.27
N ASP A 13 4.62 -15.62 -2.66
CA ASP A 13 5.93 -15.36 -2.04
C ASP A 13 5.86 -14.43 -0.82
N TYR A 14 4.69 -13.85 -0.52
CA TYR A 14 4.51 -12.93 0.59
C TYR A 14 3.95 -13.64 1.83
N VAL A 15 4.29 -13.10 3.01
CA VAL A 15 3.81 -13.61 4.31
C VAL A 15 2.28 -13.58 4.42
N LEU A 16 1.61 -12.79 3.60
CA LEU A 16 0.16 -12.67 3.55
C LEU A 16 -0.41 -13.82 2.72
N LYS A 17 -1.10 -14.76 3.39
CA LYS A 17 -1.92 -15.80 2.74
C LYS A 17 -3.40 -15.52 2.97
N PRO A 18 -3.98 -14.51 2.30
CA PRO A 18 -5.41 -14.27 2.41
C PRO A 18 -6.16 -15.45 1.80
N GLU A 19 -7.07 -16.07 2.57
CA GLU A 19 -7.97 -17.12 2.04
C GLU A 19 -8.87 -16.57 0.91
N THR A 20 -9.21 -15.29 1.02
CA THR A 20 -9.84 -14.46 -0.02
C THR A 20 -9.13 -13.12 -0.05
N LEU A 21 -8.61 -12.72 -1.21
CA LEU A 21 -7.99 -11.41 -1.39
C LEU A 21 -9.09 -10.36 -1.48
N ASP A 22 -9.42 -9.73 -0.35
CA ASP A 22 -10.28 -8.56 -0.32
C ASP A 22 -9.40 -7.31 -0.37
N TYR A 23 -9.63 -6.48 -1.38
CA TYR A 23 -8.80 -5.33 -1.65
C TYR A 23 -9.60 -4.17 -2.21
N SER A 24 -9.14 -2.96 -1.91
CA SER A 24 -9.69 -1.73 -2.45
C SER A 24 -8.59 -0.79 -2.93
N LEU A 25 -8.89 -0.05 -3.99
CA LEU A 25 -8.01 1.01 -4.46
C LEU A 25 -8.29 2.27 -3.64
N TYR A 26 -7.28 2.76 -2.91
CA TYR A 26 -7.43 3.95 -2.07
C TYR A 26 -7.60 5.22 -2.92
N ASN A 27 -6.76 5.40 -3.94
CA ASN A 27 -6.82 6.53 -4.84
C ASN A 27 -7.12 6.08 -6.28
N GLU A 28 -8.32 6.37 -6.76
CA GLU A 28 -8.73 6.08 -8.14
C GLU A 28 -7.89 6.86 -9.15
N VAL A 29 -7.60 8.12 -8.82
CA VAL A 29 -6.73 9.02 -9.57
C VAL A 29 -5.30 8.87 -9.07
N ASP A 30 -4.35 8.74 -10.01
CA ASP A 30 -2.92 8.63 -9.68
C ASP A 30 -2.44 9.82 -8.85
N ILE A 31 -1.71 9.53 -7.78
CA ILE A 31 -0.89 10.52 -7.10
C ILE A 31 0.42 10.63 -7.87
N VAL A 32 0.65 11.78 -8.51
CA VAL A 32 1.85 12.04 -9.33
C VAL A 32 2.89 12.74 -8.49
N HIS A 33 3.93 12.02 -8.09
CA HIS A 33 5.08 12.58 -7.39
C HIS A 33 6.20 12.87 -8.39
N LYS A 34 6.61 14.14 -8.48
CA LYS A 34 7.65 14.58 -9.42
C LYS A 34 9.00 14.63 -8.71
N LEU A 35 9.87 13.70 -9.08
CA LEU A 35 11.30 13.74 -8.76
C LEU A 35 12.03 14.49 -9.87
N SER A 36 13.23 14.98 -9.55
CA SER A 36 14.06 15.73 -10.50
C SER A 36 14.32 15.01 -11.83
N HIS A 37 14.32 13.68 -11.83
CA HIS A 37 14.59 12.85 -13.00
C HIS A 37 13.46 11.89 -13.36
N GLN A 38 12.35 11.88 -12.61
CA GLN A 38 11.30 10.88 -12.75
C GLN A 38 9.93 11.40 -12.32
N HIS A 39 8.87 10.98 -13.00
CA HIS A 39 7.50 11.14 -12.52
C HIS A 39 6.96 9.79 -12.08
N LEU A 40 6.65 9.67 -10.80
CA LEU A 40 6.07 8.46 -10.24
C LEU A 40 4.54 8.60 -10.22
N HIS A 41 3.87 7.74 -10.98
CA HIS A 41 2.42 7.59 -10.96
C HIS A 41 2.06 6.52 -9.95
N THR A 42 1.40 6.91 -8.86
CA THR A 42 1.25 6.04 -7.69
C THR A 42 -0.21 5.75 -7.41
N LYS A 43 -0.48 4.47 -7.16
CA LYS A 43 -1.74 3.96 -6.62
C LYS A 43 -1.46 3.20 -5.32
N PHE A 44 -2.22 3.50 -4.29
CA PHE A 44 -2.21 2.80 -3.02
C PHE A 44 -3.37 1.82 -2.97
N TRP A 45 -3.07 0.58 -2.61
CA TRP A 45 -4.05 -0.49 -2.45
C TRP A 45 -4.12 -0.86 -0.99
N ILE A 46 -5.35 -1.03 -0.49
CA ILE A 46 -5.61 -1.52 0.86
C ILE A 46 -6.03 -2.98 0.69
N ILE A 47 -5.36 -3.87 1.42
CA ILE A 47 -5.68 -5.30 1.43
C ILE A 47 -6.21 -5.63 2.81
N GLU A 48 -7.43 -6.14 2.87
CA GLU A 48 -8.01 -6.66 4.10
C GLU A 48 -7.57 -8.10 4.31
N VAL A 49 -7.16 -8.41 5.53
CA VAL A 49 -6.65 -9.73 5.90
C VAL A 49 -7.37 -10.24 7.14
N ALA A 50 -7.74 -11.52 7.14
CA ALA A 50 -8.39 -12.15 8.29
C ALA A 50 -7.50 -12.18 9.53
N SER A 51 -6.17 -12.19 9.35
CA SER A 51 -5.20 -12.12 10.44
C SER A 51 -3.94 -11.37 10.00
N LEU A 52 -3.34 -10.64 10.95
CA LEU A 52 -2.08 -9.94 10.72
C LEU A 52 -0.90 -10.91 10.80
N PRO A 53 0.17 -10.71 9.99
CA PRO A 53 1.40 -11.47 10.14
C PRO A 53 2.08 -11.15 11.47
N LYS A 54 2.90 -12.07 11.97
CA LYS A 54 3.55 -11.95 13.28
C LYS A 54 4.45 -10.70 13.38
N GLU A 55 5.07 -10.31 12.26
CA GLU A 55 5.98 -9.17 12.16
C GLU A 55 5.26 -7.85 11.81
N ALA A 56 3.92 -7.82 11.87
CA ALA A 56 3.17 -6.59 11.61
C ALA A 56 3.53 -5.48 12.60
N ILE A 57 3.58 -4.25 12.09
CA ILE A 57 3.80 -3.04 12.88
C ILE A 57 2.50 -2.27 13.07
N LEU A 58 2.35 -1.66 14.24
CA LEU A 58 1.19 -0.85 14.54
C LEU A 58 1.18 0.42 13.68
N ILE A 59 0.04 0.75 13.07
CA ILE A 59 -0.12 1.95 12.22
C ILE A 59 0.35 3.22 12.94
N LYS A 60 -0.05 3.39 14.21
CA LYS A 60 0.37 4.53 15.05
C LYS A 60 1.88 4.67 15.26
N THR A 61 2.66 3.64 14.94
CA THR A 61 4.13 3.65 15.06
C THR A 61 4.83 3.90 13.75
N LEU A 62 4.10 3.93 12.62
CA LEU A 62 4.69 4.09 11.29
C LEU A 62 5.53 5.35 11.15
N THR A 63 5.11 6.46 11.76
CA THR A 63 5.83 7.74 11.76
C THR A 63 7.19 7.69 12.47
N ASN A 64 7.46 6.63 13.25
CA ASN A 64 8.77 6.43 13.89
C ASN A 64 9.79 5.73 12.98
N TYR A 65 9.37 5.24 11.80
CA TYR A 65 10.24 4.57 10.85
C TYR A 65 10.63 5.51 9.71
N PRO A 66 11.85 5.42 9.18
CA PRO A 66 12.22 6.15 7.99
C PRO A 66 11.46 5.60 6.79
N SER A 67 10.77 6.48 6.06
CA SER A 67 10.08 6.15 4.81
C SER A 67 10.39 7.17 3.71
N PRO A 68 10.29 6.78 2.42
CA PRO A 68 10.30 7.75 1.34
C PRO A 68 9.18 8.79 1.51
N VAL A 69 9.43 10.04 1.12
CA VAL A 69 8.48 11.17 1.25
C VAL A 69 7.07 10.81 0.79
N LEU A 70 6.93 10.16 -0.36
CA LEU A 70 5.64 9.75 -0.90
C LEU A 70 4.86 8.80 0.03
N ILE A 71 5.56 7.88 0.69
CA ILE A 71 4.96 6.94 1.64
C ILE A 71 4.60 7.65 2.94
N SER A 72 5.46 8.57 3.41
CA SER A 72 5.17 9.39 4.59
C SER A 72 3.91 10.23 4.38
N GLU A 73 3.80 10.90 3.23
CA GLU A 73 2.62 11.70 2.85
C GLU A 73 1.36 10.83 2.79
N PHE A 74 1.45 9.61 2.23
CA PHE A 74 0.33 8.68 2.25
C PHE A 74 -0.08 8.31 3.68
N ILE A 75 0.86 7.93 4.54
CA ILE A 75 0.59 7.54 5.93
C ILE A 75 -0.08 8.69 6.70
N GLU A 76 0.40 9.92 6.54
CA GLU A 76 -0.18 11.10 7.20
C GLU A 76 -1.61 11.37 6.73
N ASN A 77 -1.88 11.28 5.43
CA ASN A 77 -3.23 11.49 4.88
C ASN A 77 -4.19 10.32 5.15
N PHE A 78 -3.66 9.11 5.30
CA PHE A 78 -4.45 7.91 5.55
C PHE A 78 -4.92 7.78 7.01
N SER A 79 -4.32 8.54 7.94
CA SER A 79 -4.58 8.48 9.38
C SER A 79 -6.08 8.35 9.74
N PHE A 80 -6.44 7.19 10.30
CA PHE A 80 -7.74 6.89 10.94
C PHE A 80 -8.04 7.78 12.15
#